data_AF-A1ZEF7-F1
#
_entry.id   AF-A1ZEF7-F1
#
_cell.length_a   1.000
_cell.length_b   1.000
_cell.length_c   1.000
_cell.angle_alpha   90.00
_cell.angle_beta   90.00
_cell.angle_gamma   90.00
#
_symmetry.space_group_name_H-M   'P 1'
#
loop_
_entity.id
_entity.type
_entity.pdbx_description
1 polymer ?
#
loop_
_entity_poly.entity_id
_entity_poly.type
_entity_poly.pdbx_seq_one_letter_code
_entity_poly.pdbx_strand_id
1 'polypeptide(L)'
;MVLAAIVLCSTGVTTYAQELSKAEKRAISKEIKGLNRNLEGFRKMLLQEGELDKKIKEKTVEITNKRAEIDKKQKELRDKKIAVQALHDEIKALNKTQKEVNATPQRTTVSSSDTTFKVIIGSYTTKNFSEFANKHKSFVIAPYENPKDNKTYYRYCLGYFTSYWEALYFQKYLAKIMNREGEKYQPYVVGYANDKIIIDVRDLLNKLGL
;
A
#
# COMPACT_ATOMS: atom_id res chain seq x y z
N MET A 1 -45.97 -61.12 89.45
CA MET A 1 -45.91 -60.63 88.05
C MET A 1 -47.23 -59.95 87.75
N VAL A 2 -47.12 -58.67 87.41
CA VAL A 2 -48.18 -57.79 86.93
C VAL A 2 -48.61 -58.25 85.54
N LEU A 3 -49.92 -58.25 85.23
CA LEU A 3 -50.46 -57.55 84.06
C LEU A 3 -52.00 -57.59 84.08
N ALA A 4 -52.58 -56.41 84.33
CA ALA A 4 -53.94 -56.04 83.97
C ALA A 4 -53.91 -55.25 82.66
N ALA A 5 -54.90 -55.44 81.78
CA ALA A 5 -55.44 -54.45 80.82
C ALA A 5 -56.43 -55.16 79.88
N ILE A 6 -57.75 -55.07 80.10
CA ILE A 6 -58.65 -53.98 79.66
C ILE A 6 -58.87 -54.00 78.14
N VAL A 7 -60.02 -54.58 77.76
CA VAL A 7 -60.72 -54.41 76.48
C VAL A 7 -61.33 -53.01 76.46
N LEU A 8 -61.03 -52.20 75.44
CA LEU A 8 -61.80 -51.00 75.12
C LEU A 8 -61.96 -50.84 73.60
N CYS A 9 -63.22 -50.76 73.18
CA CYS A 9 -63.70 -50.44 71.85
C CYS A 9 -63.31 -49.03 71.39
N SER A 10 -62.97 -48.87 70.10
CA SER A 10 -63.21 -47.65 69.31
C SER A 10 -63.02 -47.96 67.82
N THR A 11 -64.09 -48.23 67.07
CA THR A 11 -64.85 -47.27 66.24
C THR A 11 -64.00 -46.52 65.21
N GLY A 12 -64.30 -46.83 63.94
CA GLY A 12 -63.93 -46.14 62.70
C GLY A 12 -63.03 -44.92 62.78
N VAL A 13 -61.86 -45.03 62.16
CA VAL A 13 -61.08 -43.87 61.73
C VAL A 13 -61.87 -43.19 60.62
N THR A 14 -62.75 -42.27 61.01
CA THR A 14 -63.25 -41.26 60.10
C THR A 14 -62.04 -40.44 59.67
N THR A 15 -61.66 -40.58 58.40
CA THR A 15 -60.78 -39.65 57.74
C THR A 15 -61.39 -38.27 57.89
N TYR A 16 -60.89 -37.48 58.84
CA TYR A 16 -61.04 -36.04 58.79
C TYR A 16 -60.25 -35.58 57.57
N ALA A 17 -60.91 -35.61 56.40
CA ALA A 17 -60.66 -34.62 55.38
C ALA A 17 -61.04 -33.29 56.02
N GLN A 18 -60.11 -32.74 56.82
CA GLN A 18 -60.19 -31.38 57.30
C GLN A 18 -60.12 -30.54 56.03
N GLU A 19 -61.29 -30.13 55.53
CA GLU A 19 -61.39 -29.23 54.40
C GLU A 19 -60.62 -27.97 54.78
N LEU A 20 -59.37 -27.89 54.33
CA LEU A 20 -58.55 -26.69 54.46
C LEU A 20 -59.44 -25.50 54.13
N SER A 21 -59.56 -24.59 55.10
CA SER A 21 -60.38 -23.40 54.95
C SER A 21 -60.02 -22.74 53.64
N LYS A 22 -61.00 -22.13 52.95
CA LYS A 22 -60.75 -21.43 51.67
C LYS A 22 -59.59 -20.43 51.79
N ALA A 23 -59.31 -19.92 53.00
CA ALA A 23 -58.16 -19.09 53.32
C ALA A 23 -56.81 -19.84 53.23
N GLU A 24 -56.73 -21.04 53.80
CA GLU A 24 -55.50 -21.86 53.84
C GLU A 24 -55.16 -22.42 52.45
N LYS A 25 -56.16 -22.87 51.68
CA LYS A 25 -55.97 -23.26 50.27
C LYS A 25 -55.45 -22.09 49.42
N ARG A 26 -55.91 -20.86 49.69
CA ARG A 26 -55.42 -19.66 49.00
C ARG A 26 -54.00 -19.28 49.43
N ALA A 27 -53.65 -19.45 50.71
CA ALA A 27 -52.30 -19.20 51.22
C ALA A 27 -51.29 -20.16 50.60
N ILE A 28 -51.58 -21.46 50.63
CA ILE A 28 -50.73 -22.50 50.03
C ILE A 28 -50.62 -22.30 48.50
N SER A 29 -51.71 -21.94 47.82
CA SER A 29 -51.65 -21.64 46.38
C SER A 29 -50.78 -20.42 46.06
N LYS A 30 -50.75 -19.41 46.93
CA LYS A 30 -49.85 -18.25 46.79
C LYS A 30 -48.39 -18.63 47.01
N GLU A 31 -48.09 -19.45 48.02
CA GLU A 31 -46.72 -19.95 48.26
C GLU A 31 -46.22 -20.82 47.11
N ILE A 32 -47.04 -21.75 46.62
CA ILE A 32 -46.69 -22.61 45.48
C ILE A 32 -46.48 -21.77 44.21
N LYS A 33 -47.33 -20.76 43.95
CA LYS A 33 -47.14 -19.85 42.81
C LYS A 33 -45.88 -18.97 42.96
N GLY A 34 -45.54 -18.56 44.18
CA GLY A 34 -44.29 -17.85 44.48
C GLY A 34 -43.06 -18.71 44.22
N LEU A 35 -43.07 -19.95 44.71
CA LEU A 35 -42.00 -20.93 44.51
C LEU A 35 -41.84 -21.29 43.02
N ASN A 36 -42.94 -21.53 42.29
CA ASN A 36 -42.88 -21.84 40.85
C ASN A 36 -42.35 -20.67 40.02
N ARG A 37 -42.72 -19.42 40.33
CA ARG A 37 -42.17 -18.24 39.64
C ARG A 37 -40.67 -18.10 39.86
N ASN A 38 -40.19 -18.34 41.07
CA ASN A 38 -38.76 -18.33 41.36
C ASN A 38 -38.01 -19.48 40.67
N LEU A 39 -38.63 -20.65 40.55
CA LEU A 39 -38.07 -21.82 39.88
C LEU A 39 -37.93 -21.60 38.36
N GLU A 40 -38.92 -20.97 37.73
CA GLU A 40 -38.86 -20.58 36.31
C GLU A 40 -37.76 -19.55 36.03
N GLY A 41 -37.60 -18.56 36.93
CA GLY A 41 -36.50 -17.60 36.87
C GLY A 41 -35.14 -18.28 36.97
N PHE A 42 -34.98 -19.22 37.90
CA PHE A 42 -33.75 -19.98 38.10
C PHE A 42 -33.41 -20.87 36.89
N ARG A 43 -34.41 -21.53 36.30
CA ARG A 43 -34.23 -22.31 35.06
C ARG A 43 -33.81 -21.44 33.88
N LYS A 44 -34.39 -20.26 33.71
CA LYS A 44 -33.97 -19.30 32.68
C LYS A 44 -32.53 -18.84 32.90
N MET A 45 -32.14 -18.58 34.15
CA MET A 45 -30.79 -18.16 34.49
C MET A 45 -29.75 -19.25 34.19
N LEU A 46 -30.04 -20.52 34.52
CA LEU A 46 -29.20 -21.67 34.17
C LEU A 46 -29.04 -21.86 32.65
N LEU A 47 -30.11 -21.68 31.89
CA LEU A 47 -30.05 -21.75 30.42
C LEU A 47 -29.22 -20.59 29.85
N GLN A 48 -29.37 -19.39 30.41
CA GLN A 48 -28.59 -18.21 30.02
C GLN A 48 -27.10 -18.35 30.37
N GLU A 49 -26.76 -18.98 31.49
CA GLU A 49 -25.37 -19.27 31.86
C GLU A 49 -24.69 -20.16 30.81
N GLY A 50 -25.35 -21.23 30.37
CA GLY A 50 -24.84 -22.10 29.31
C GLY A 50 -24.68 -21.41 27.96
N GLU A 51 -25.57 -20.47 27.62
CA GLU A 51 -25.44 -19.64 26.42
C GLU A 51 -24.30 -18.62 26.52
N LEU A 52 -24.13 -18.01 27.69
CA LEU A 52 -23.03 -17.08 27.96
C LEU A 52 -21.68 -17.78 27.91
N ASP A 53 -21.55 -18.97 28.47
CA ASP A 53 -20.34 -19.78 28.41
C ASP A 53 -19.95 -20.15 26.97
N LYS A 54 -20.94 -20.50 26.13
CA LYS A 54 -20.71 -20.73 24.70
C LYS A 54 -20.18 -19.47 24.01
N LYS A 55 -20.83 -18.32 24.25
CA LYS A 55 -20.40 -17.04 23.69
C LYS A 55 -19.00 -16.63 24.16
N ILE A 56 -18.67 -16.89 25.43
CA ILE A 56 -17.33 -16.63 25.98
C ILE A 56 -16.31 -17.49 25.24
N LYS A 57 -16.54 -18.80 25.11
CA LYS A 57 -15.64 -19.71 24.39
C LYS A 57 -15.45 -19.30 22.93
N GLU A 58 -16.53 -18.98 22.22
CA GLU A 58 -16.47 -18.49 20.84
C GLU A 58 -15.64 -17.20 20.72
N LYS A 59 -15.88 -16.23 21.61
CA LYS A 59 -15.14 -14.96 21.65
C LYS A 59 -13.68 -15.17 22.02
N THR A 60 -13.36 -16.10 22.91
CA THR A 60 -11.97 -16.46 23.25
C THR A 60 -11.25 -17.07 22.04
N VAL A 61 -11.90 -17.96 21.29
CA VAL A 61 -11.35 -18.50 20.03
C VAL A 61 -11.15 -17.38 19.00
N GLU A 62 -12.11 -16.48 18.86
CA GLU A 62 -11.99 -15.33 17.94
C GLU A 62 -10.81 -14.42 18.31
N ILE A 63 -10.63 -14.13 19.60
CA ILE A 63 -9.52 -13.30 20.10
C ILE A 63 -8.17 -13.99 19.87
N THR A 64 -8.07 -15.29 20.13
CA THR A 64 -6.82 -16.04 19.92
C THR A 64 -6.43 -16.10 18.45
N ASN A 65 -7.40 -16.33 17.56
CA ASN A 65 -7.18 -16.28 16.11
C ASN A 65 -6.74 -14.88 15.65
N LYS A 66 -7.40 -13.82 16.11
CA LYS A 66 -7.02 -12.43 15.80
C LYS A 66 -5.64 -12.07 16.32
N ARG A 67 -5.25 -12.55 17.50
CA ARG A 67 -3.88 -12.37 18.03
C ARG A 67 -2.86 -13.05 17.14
N ALA A 68 -3.11 -14.30 16.72
CA ALA A 68 -2.21 -15.01 15.81
C ALA A 68 -2.05 -14.29 14.46
N GLU A 69 -3.13 -13.72 13.91
CA GLU A 69 -3.04 -12.91 12.69
C GLU A 69 -2.23 -11.61 12.90
N ILE A 70 -2.40 -10.94 14.04
CA ILE A 70 -1.63 -9.75 14.38
C ILE A 70 -0.14 -10.09 14.48
N ASP A 71 0.21 -11.19 15.16
CA ASP A 71 1.60 -11.63 15.30
C ASP A 71 2.23 -11.95 13.95
N LYS A 72 1.49 -12.60 13.05
CA LYS A 72 1.93 -12.85 11.67
C LYS A 72 2.17 -11.55 10.91
N LYS A 73 1.22 -10.60 10.95
CA LYS A 73 1.37 -9.29 10.30
C LYS A 73 2.52 -8.47 10.88
N GLN A 74 2.75 -8.54 12.19
CA GLN A 74 3.90 -7.89 12.82
C GLN A 74 5.23 -8.49 12.35
N LYS A 75 5.30 -9.81 12.16
CA LYS A 75 6.48 -10.46 11.59
C LYS A 75 6.74 -9.99 10.16
N GLU A 76 5.72 -10.02 9.30
CA GLU A 76 5.83 -9.52 7.92
C GLU A 76 6.24 -8.04 7.86
N LEU A 77 5.74 -7.22 8.78
CA LEU A 77 6.11 -5.80 8.86
C LEU A 77 7.58 -5.61 9.26
N ARG A 78 8.10 -6.43 10.18
CA ARG A 78 9.52 -6.43 10.54
C ARG A 78 10.39 -6.84 9.34
N ASP A 79 10.01 -7.90 8.64
CA ASP A 79 10.76 -8.41 7.48
C ASP A 79 10.80 -7.35 6.36
N LYS A 80 9.66 -6.70 6.07
CA LYS A 80 9.61 -5.59 5.11
C LYS A 80 10.46 -4.40 5.53
N LYS A 81 10.48 -4.06 6.83
CA LYS A 81 11.30 -2.96 7.34
C LYS A 81 12.79 -3.23 7.16
N ILE A 82 13.23 -4.47 7.39
CA ILE A 82 14.61 -4.91 7.14
C ILE A 82 14.95 -4.79 5.65
N ALA A 83 14.06 -5.27 4.77
CA ALA A 83 14.27 -5.17 3.32
C ALA A 83 14.37 -3.71 2.83
N VAL A 84 13.51 -2.82 3.34
CA VAL A 84 13.57 -1.38 3.02
C VAL A 84 14.87 -0.76 3.51
N GLN A 85 15.35 -1.11 4.70
CA GLN A 85 16.64 -0.63 5.20
C GLN A 85 17.80 -1.10 4.33
N ALA A 86 17.82 -2.39 3.93
CA ALA A 86 18.84 -2.93 3.04
C ALA A 86 18.87 -2.20 1.69
N LEU A 87 17.70 -1.98 1.07
CA LEU A 87 17.60 -1.22 -0.18
C LEU A 87 18.04 0.24 -0.02
N HIS A 88 17.71 0.87 1.11
CA HIS A 88 18.12 2.24 1.38
C HIS A 88 19.65 2.35 1.54
N ASP A 89 20.28 1.38 2.19
CA ASP A 89 21.73 1.31 2.33
C ASP A 89 22.43 1.03 0.98
N GLU A 90 21.84 0.15 0.16
CA GLU A 90 22.31 -0.11 -1.21
C GLU A 90 22.23 1.15 -2.08
N ILE A 91 21.09 1.86 -2.07
CA ILE A 91 20.93 3.14 -2.77
C ILE A 91 21.94 4.16 -2.26
N LYS A 92 22.22 4.21 -0.95
CA LYS A 92 23.21 5.13 -0.39
C LYS A 92 24.64 4.78 -0.85
N ALA A 93 24.98 3.50 -0.94
CA ALA A 93 26.27 3.03 -1.46
C ALA A 93 26.41 3.34 -2.96
N LEU A 94 25.36 3.10 -3.76
CA LEU A 94 25.30 3.46 -5.18
C LEU A 94 25.41 4.97 -5.40
N ASN A 95 24.74 5.78 -4.57
CA ASN A 95 24.86 7.24 -4.65
C ASN A 95 26.27 7.73 -4.28
N LYS A 96 26.95 7.06 -3.34
CA LYS A 96 28.32 7.40 -2.97
C LYS A 96 29.29 7.09 -4.11
N THR A 97 29.20 5.89 -4.68
CA THR A 97 30.00 5.48 -5.85
C THR A 97 29.69 6.36 -7.06
N GLN A 98 28.43 6.75 -7.30
CA GLN A 98 28.06 7.68 -8.36
C GLN A 98 28.61 9.09 -8.14
N LYS A 99 28.68 9.59 -6.91
CA LYS A 99 29.32 10.89 -6.61
C LYS A 99 30.83 10.84 -6.84
N GLU A 100 31.48 9.72 -6.53
CA GLU A 100 32.91 9.51 -6.79
C GLU A 100 33.19 9.37 -8.30
N VAL A 101 32.30 8.71 -9.04
CA VAL A 101 32.34 8.61 -10.51
C VAL A 101 32.06 9.95 -11.18
N ASN A 102 31.14 10.77 -10.65
CA ASN A 102 30.81 12.09 -11.21
C ASN A 102 31.84 13.19 -10.89
N ALA A 103 32.72 12.98 -9.89
CA ALA A 103 33.82 13.89 -9.59
C ALA A 103 34.96 13.82 -10.63
N THR A 104 34.96 12.78 -11.46
CA THR A 104 35.86 12.63 -12.60
C THR A 104 34.97 12.60 -13.85
N PRO A 105 35.12 13.49 -14.85
CA PRO A 105 34.26 13.45 -16.03
C PRO A 105 34.52 12.15 -16.82
N GLN A 106 33.77 11.09 -16.50
CA GLN A 106 33.83 9.84 -17.24
C GLN A 106 32.99 9.98 -18.51
N ARG A 107 33.72 9.95 -19.62
CA ARG A 107 33.18 9.96 -20.96
C ARG A 107 32.57 8.59 -21.24
N THR A 108 31.27 8.45 -21.03
CA THR A 108 30.52 7.24 -21.41
C THR A 108 30.55 7.06 -22.92
N THR A 109 31.33 6.10 -23.40
CA THR A 109 31.18 5.56 -24.75
C THR A 109 29.93 4.72 -24.77
N VAL A 110 28.84 5.25 -25.31
CA VAL A 110 27.58 4.51 -25.44
C VAL A 110 27.75 3.49 -26.57
N SER A 111 27.68 2.20 -26.24
CA SER A 111 27.60 1.12 -27.23
C SER A 111 26.27 1.19 -27.99
N SER A 112 26.33 0.98 -29.29
CA SER A 112 25.34 1.32 -30.32
C SER A 112 24.00 0.56 -30.30
N SER A 113 23.66 -0.17 -29.25
CA SER A 113 22.43 -0.99 -29.18
C SER A 113 21.28 -0.34 -28.41
N ASP A 114 21.56 0.66 -27.58
CA ASP A 114 20.59 1.13 -26.59
C ASP A 114 19.91 2.42 -27.05
N THR A 115 18.64 2.57 -26.68
CA THR A 115 17.91 3.82 -26.88
C THR A 115 18.70 4.97 -26.23
N THR A 116 19.09 5.94 -27.05
CA THR A 116 19.86 7.11 -26.61
C THR A 116 19.07 8.38 -26.78
N PHE A 117 19.15 9.25 -25.79
CA PHE A 117 18.56 10.57 -25.81
C PHE A 117 19.66 11.60 -26.02
N LYS A 118 19.46 12.52 -26.96
CA LYS A 118 20.39 13.62 -27.25
C LYS A 118 19.67 14.94 -26.98
N VAL A 119 20.34 15.86 -26.30
CA VAL A 119 19.78 17.19 -26.00
C VAL A 119 20.29 18.18 -27.04
N ILE A 120 19.36 18.70 -27.84
CA ILE A 120 19.65 19.61 -28.94
C ILE A 120 19.52 21.04 -28.44
N ILE A 121 20.58 21.83 -28.61
CA ILE A 121 20.62 23.25 -28.24
C ILE A 121 20.26 24.18 -29.40
N GLY A 122 20.40 23.71 -30.63
CA GLY A 122 20.10 24.51 -31.82
C GLY A 122 20.11 23.68 -33.09
N SER A 123 19.44 24.19 -34.12
CA SER A 123 19.39 23.60 -35.46
C SER A 123 19.55 24.71 -36.49
N TYR A 124 20.59 24.64 -37.32
CA TYR A 124 20.88 25.66 -38.33
C TYR A 124 21.09 25.03 -39.70
N THR A 125 20.72 25.74 -40.77
CA THR A 125 20.91 25.30 -42.17
C THR A 125 22.20 25.82 -42.77
N THR A 126 22.61 27.04 -42.41
CA THR A 126 23.74 27.76 -43.04
C THR A 126 25.01 27.78 -42.19
N LYS A 127 24.91 27.58 -40.88
CA LYS A 127 26.06 27.60 -39.96
C LYS A 127 26.51 26.16 -39.73
N ASN A 128 27.74 25.84 -40.14
CA ASN A 128 28.38 24.57 -39.88
C ASN A 128 29.47 24.75 -38.81
N PHE A 129 29.32 24.15 -37.63
CA PHE A 129 30.31 24.17 -36.54
C PHE A 129 31.18 22.90 -36.51
N SER A 130 31.38 22.20 -37.63
CA SER A 130 32.17 20.97 -37.71
C SER A 130 33.58 21.11 -37.14
N GLU A 131 34.25 22.26 -37.33
CA GLU A 131 35.59 22.49 -36.77
C GLU A 131 35.60 22.48 -35.24
N PHE A 132 34.54 23.01 -34.61
CA PHE A 132 34.37 22.99 -33.16
C PHE A 132 34.02 21.58 -32.67
N ALA A 133 33.13 20.88 -33.37
CA ALA A 133 32.74 19.50 -33.06
C ALA A 133 33.93 18.52 -33.10
N ASN A 134 34.82 18.68 -34.09
CA ASN A 134 35.99 17.82 -34.23
C ASN A 134 36.99 17.98 -33.07
N LYS A 135 37.05 19.17 -32.46
CA LYS A 135 37.89 19.45 -31.29
C LYS A 135 37.21 19.05 -29.97
N HIS A 136 35.89 19.21 -29.89
CA HIS A 136 35.11 18.96 -28.68
C HIS A 136 34.20 17.74 -28.85
N LYS A 137 34.72 16.59 -28.43
CA LYS A 137 34.04 15.27 -28.47
C LYS A 137 32.67 15.19 -27.81
N SER A 138 32.31 16.15 -26.95
CA SER A 138 30.99 16.24 -26.29
C SER A 138 29.96 17.01 -27.12
N PHE A 139 30.40 17.65 -28.21
CA PHE A 139 29.59 18.42 -29.13
C PHE A 139 29.39 17.63 -30.42
N VAL A 140 28.15 17.27 -30.71
CA VAL A 140 27.81 16.34 -31.79
C VAL A 140 26.92 17.06 -32.79
N ILE A 141 27.26 16.92 -34.06
CA ILE A 141 26.44 17.44 -35.16
C ILE A 141 25.71 16.26 -35.78
N ALA A 142 24.38 16.27 -35.66
CA ALA A 142 23.52 15.30 -36.30
C ALA A 142 22.80 15.99 -37.47
N PRO A 143 23.12 15.66 -38.74
CA PRO A 143 22.34 16.14 -39.87
C PRO A 143 20.92 15.55 -39.77
N TYR A 144 19.92 16.41 -40.00
CA TYR A 144 18.52 16.04 -40.02
C TYR A 144 17.85 16.64 -41.23
N GLU A 145 17.31 15.79 -42.09
CA GLU A 145 16.49 16.22 -43.20
C GLU A 145 15.05 16.37 -42.72
N ASN A 146 14.53 17.60 -42.79
CA ASN A 146 13.15 17.85 -42.41
C ASN A 146 12.22 17.31 -43.52
N PRO A 147 11.36 16.31 -43.25
CA PRO A 147 10.48 15.73 -44.26
C PRO A 147 9.45 16.71 -44.84
N LYS A 148 9.24 17.87 -44.18
CA LYS A 148 8.31 18.91 -44.66
C LYS A 148 8.93 19.88 -45.67
N ASP A 149 10.21 20.21 -45.48
CA ASP A 149 10.86 21.31 -46.22
C ASP A 149 11.98 20.83 -47.15
N ASN A 150 12.30 19.52 -47.12
CA ASN A 150 13.38 18.88 -47.87
C ASN A 150 14.77 19.56 -47.70
N LYS A 151 14.95 20.24 -46.55
CA LYS A 151 16.18 20.95 -46.17
C LYS A 151 16.90 20.17 -45.08
N THR A 152 18.22 20.10 -45.20
CA THR A 152 19.10 19.54 -44.18
C THR A 152 19.39 20.59 -43.10
N TYR A 153 19.04 20.27 -41.86
CA TYR A 153 19.37 21.03 -40.67
C TYR A 153 20.48 20.33 -39.91
N TYR A 154 21.52 21.07 -39.56
CA TYR A 154 22.57 20.60 -38.66
C TYR A 154 22.09 20.81 -37.21
N ARG A 155 21.71 19.71 -36.54
CA ARG A 155 21.31 19.71 -35.13
C ARG A 155 22.53 19.60 -34.24
N TYR A 156 22.70 20.57 -33.37
CA TYR A 156 23.81 20.66 -32.43
C TYR A 156 23.41 20.06 -31.09
N CYS A 157 24.03 18.95 -30.73
CA CYS A 157 23.70 18.16 -29.56
C CYS A 157 24.80 18.27 -28.50
N LEU A 158 24.37 18.39 -27.24
CA LEU A 158 25.25 18.29 -26.08
C LEU A 158 24.97 16.96 -25.36
N GLY A 159 25.96 16.07 -25.42
CA GLY A 159 25.96 14.80 -24.71
C GLY A 159 25.03 13.73 -25.28
N TYR A 160 25.19 12.53 -24.72
CA TYR A 160 24.36 11.35 -24.96
C TYR A 160 23.88 10.84 -23.61
N PHE A 161 22.60 10.52 -23.52
CA PHE A 161 21.96 10.06 -22.30
C PHE A 161 21.29 8.71 -22.56
N THR A 162 21.42 7.76 -21.63
CA THR A 162 20.70 6.47 -21.71
C THR A 162 19.28 6.59 -21.14
N SER A 163 19.04 7.58 -20.29
CA SER A 163 17.75 7.83 -19.65
C SER A 163 17.09 9.11 -20.17
N TYR A 164 15.80 9.02 -20.52
CA TYR A 164 14.98 10.16 -20.92
C TYR A 164 14.88 11.22 -19.82
N TRP A 165 14.74 10.79 -18.56
CA TRP A 165 14.61 11.69 -17.42
C TRP A 165 15.88 12.48 -17.16
N GLU A 166 17.05 11.87 -17.38
CA GLU A 166 18.34 12.54 -17.27
C GLU A 166 18.50 13.60 -18.37
N ALA A 167 18.11 13.27 -19.61
CA ALA A 167 18.10 14.22 -20.72
C ALA A 167 17.15 15.40 -20.47
N LEU A 168 15.96 15.16 -19.92
CA LEU A 168 15.01 16.22 -19.53
C LEU A 168 15.56 17.10 -18.40
N TYR A 169 16.20 16.51 -17.40
CA TYR A 169 16.82 17.27 -16.32
C TYR A 169 17.93 18.19 -16.88
N PHE A 170 18.78 17.65 -17.75
CA PHE A 170 19.82 18.42 -18.42
C PHE A 170 19.25 19.51 -19.34
N GLN A 171 18.17 19.23 -20.08
CA GLN A 171 17.45 20.23 -20.88
C GLN A 171 16.98 21.40 -20.00
N LYS A 172 16.34 21.13 -18.86
CA LYS A 172 15.87 22.16 -17.92
C LYS A 172 17.03 22.97 -17.35
N TYR A 173 18.13 22.30 -17.00
CA TYR A 173 19.34 22.95 -16.51
C TYR A 173 19.94 23.88 -17.57
N LEU A 174 20.08 23.40 -18.80
CA LEU A 174 20.56 24.21 -19.94
C LEU A 174 19.65 25.40 -20.21
N ALA A 175 18.33 25.20 -20.23
CA ALA A 175 17.37 26.29 -20.40
C ALA A 175 17.55 27.35 -19.30
N LYS A 176 17.74 26.95 -18.04
CA LYS A 176 17.96 27.88 -16.93
C LYS A 176 19.25 28.70 -17.08
N ILE A 177 20.32 28.12 -17.62
CA ILE A 177 21.62 28.80 -17.76
C ILE A 177 21.68 29.67 -19.00
N MET A 178 21.13 29.17 -20.11
CA MET A 178 21.14 29.88 -21.39
C MET A 178 20.13 31.03 -21.41
N ASN A 179 19.00 30.91 -20.71
CA ASN A 179 18.01 31.97 -20.63
C ASN A 179 18.45 33.03 -19.62
N ARG A 180 19.02 34.11 -20.14
CA ARG A 180 19.31 35.35 -19.40
C ARG A 180 18.33 36.44 -19.85
N GLU A 181 18.28 37.56 -19.11
CA GLU A 181 17.42 38.69 -19.45
C GLU A 181 17.61 39.09 -20.93
N GLY A 182 16.55 38.94 -21.74
CA GLY A 182 16.52 39.30 -23.16
C GLY A 182 16.68 38.15 -24.17
N GLU A 183 17.17 36.96 -23.77
CA GLU A 183 17.41 35.85 -24.70
C GLU A 183 16.70 34.55 -24.25
N LYS A 184 15.87 33.98 -25.13
CA LYS A 184 15.15 32.71 -24.88
C LYS A 184 15.67 31.60 -25.80
N TYR A 185 16.46 30.70 -25.23
CA TYR A 185 16.88 29.45 -25.83
C TYR A 185 16.01 28.30 -25.31
N GLN A 186 15.49 27.50 -26.23
CA GLN A 186 14.68 26.32 -25.92
C GLN A 186 15.40 25.06 -26.38
N PRO A 187 16.33 24.53 -25.56
CA PRO A 187 16.86 23.20 -25.83
C PRO A 187 15.73 22.18 -25.78
N TYR A 188 15.85 21.10 -26.54
CA TYR A 188 14.86 20.02 -26.59
C TYR A 188 15.53 18.65 -26.68
N VAL A 189 14.82 17.62 -26.23
CA VAL A 189 15.32 16.23 -26.20
C VAL A 189 14.81 15.48 -27.42
N VAL A 190 15.69 14.70 -28.06
CA VAL A 190 15.33 13.77 -29.13
C VAL A 190 15.84 12.39 -28.79
N GLY A 191 14.96 11.40 -28.89
CA GLY A 191 15.26 9.98 -28.71
C GLY A 191 15.69 9.34 -30.02
N TYR A 192 16.76 8.56 -29.95
CA TYR A 192 17.34 7.79 -31.04
C TYR A 192 17.39 6.31 -30.63
N ALA A 193 17.09 5.41 -31.58
CA ALA A 193 17.42 4.00 -31.48
C ALA A 193 18.13 3.58 -32.76
N ASN A 194 19.28 2.91 -32.65
CA ASN A 194 20.11 2.53 -33.81
C ASN A 194 20.38 3.71 -34.76
N ASP A 195 20.73 4.87 -34.19
CA ASP A 195 20.93 6.16 -34.88
C ASP A 195 19.74 6.70 -35.70
N LYS A 196 18.56 6.08 -35.59
CA LYS A 196 17.31 6.57 -36.15
C LYS A 196 16.50 7.29 -35.08
N ILE A 197 15.88 8.41 -35.45
CA ILE A 197 14.99 9.15 -34.55
C ILE A 197 13.75 8.28 -34.30
N ILE A 198 13.49 7.98 -33.02
CA ILE A 198 12.28 7.26 -32.59
C ILE A 198 11.26 8.19 -31.95
N ILE A 199 11.73 9.25 -31.30
CA ILE A 199 10.90 10.19 -30.56
C ILE A 199 11.46 11.59 -30.81
N ASP A 200 10.78 12.38 -31.64
CA ASP A 200 10.99 13.82 -31.67
C ASP A 200 9.96 14.47 -30.74
N VAL A 201 10.42 14.89 -29.55
CA VAL A 201 9.54 15.48 -28.53
C VAL A 201 8.84 16.73 -29.09
N ARG A 202 9.44 17.43 -30.07
CA ARG A 202 8.80 18.56 -30.74
C ARG A 202 7.59 18.14 -31.57
N ASP A 203 7.66 17.02 -32.28
CA ASP A 203 6.52 16.49 -33.03
C ASP A 203 5.42 15.96 -32.12
N LEU A 204 5.78 15.39 -30.95
CA LEU A 204 4.81 15.02 -29.92
C LEU A 204 4.12 16.25 -29.31
N LEU A 205 4.87 17.28 -28.93
CA LEU A 205 4.32 18.52 -28.37
C LEU A 205 3.42 19.24 -29.39
N ASN A 206 3.87 19.35 -30.65
CA ASN A 206 3.07 19.92 -31.74
C ASN A 206 1.78 19.11 -32.02
N LYS A 207 1.84 17.77 -31.97
CA LYS A 207 0.65 16.91 -32.11
C LYS A 207 -0.32 17.04 -30.93
N LEU A 208 0.19 17.35 -29.75
CA LEU A 208 -0.59 17.57 -28.54
C LEU A 208 -1.10 19.02 -28.41
N GLY A 209 -0.75 19.91 -29.35
CA GLY A 209 -1.20 21.31 -29.35
C GLY A 209 -0.63 22.14 -28.20
N LEU A 210 0.55 21.76 -27.69
CA LEU A 210 1.26 22.40 -26.57
C LEU A 210 2.51 23.14 -27.04
#